data_AF-A0A6H1RH73-F1
#
_entry.id   AF-A0A6H1RH73-F1
#
_cell.length_a   1.000
_cell.length_b   1.000
_cell.length_c   1.000
_cell.angle_alpha   90.00
_cell.angle_beta   90.00
_cell.angle_gamma   90.00
#
_symmetry.space_group_name_H-M   'P 1'
#
loop_
_entity.id
_entity.type
_entity.pdbx_description
1 polymer ?
#
loop_
_entity_poly.entity_id
_entity_poly.type
_entity_poly.pdbx_seq_one_letter_code
_entity_poly.pdbx_strand_id
1 'polypeptide(L)' 'MRKLATAALLTLGFAGGIAATQGVASAASFVPGGVYTSYRSCAQAGEAGRYQHRWVGWYCQNLYNGRHQLWVQPTY' A
#
# COMPACT_ATOMS: atom_id res chain seq x y z
N MET A 1 -3.29 43.99 -8.13
CA MET A 1 -4.10 42.82 -8.52
C MET A 1 -3.37 41.55 -8.06
N ARG A 2 -3.99 40.75 -7.18
CA ARG A 2 -3.47 39.47 -6.68
C ARG A 2 -3.53 38.41 -7.79
N LYS A 3 -2.53 37.51 -7.86
CA LYS A 3 -2.68 36.08 -8.17
C LYS A 3 -1.33 35.36 -8.01
N LEU A 4 -1.10 34.85 -6.80
CA LEU A 4 -0.15 33.77 -6.52
C LEU A 4 -0.78 32.49 -7.08
N ALA A 5 -0.15 31.88 -8.09
CA ALA A 5 -0.60 30.60 -8.63
C ALA A 5 0.24 29.47 -8.01
N THR A 6 -0.26 29.02 -6.87
CA THR A 6 -0.50 27.60 -6.54
C THR A 6 0.68 26.63 -6.67
N ALA A 7 1.42 26.50 -5.56
CA ALA A 7 2.11 25.26 -5.24
C ALA A 7 1.07 24.14 -5.08
N ALA A 8 0.97 23.26 -6.07
CA ALA A 8 0.21 22.02 -5.96
C ALA A 8 0.99 21.03 -5.10
N LEU A 9 0.92 21.21 -3.78
CA LEU A 9 1.29 20.19 -2.81
C LEU A 9 0.35 19.00 -3.02
N LEU A 10 0.88 17.94 -3.63
CA LEU A 10 0.27 16.61 -3.66
C LEU A 10 0.30 16.02 -2.25
N THR A 11 -0.48 16.57 -1.33
CA THR A 11 -0.87 15.89 -0.09
C THR A 11 -1.86 14.79 -0.46
N LEU A 12 -1.34 13.63 -0.84
CA LEU A 12 -2.10 12.39 -0.82
C LEU A 12 -2.43 12.09 0.66
N GLY A 13 -3.61 12.53 1.06
CA GLY A 13 -4.15 12.37 2.39
C GLY A 13 -4.17 10.90 2.79
N PHE A 14 -3.68 10.65 4.00
CA PHE A 14 -4.01 9.45 4.77
C PHE A 14 -5.52 9.47 5.04
N ALA A 15 -6.30 8.88 4.14
CA ALA A 15 -7.68 8.50 4.43
C ALA A 15 -7.63 7.30 5.37
N GLY A 16 -7.73 7.58 6.68
CA GLY A 16 -8.08 6.59 7.67
C GLY A 16 -9.43 5.95 7.32
N GLY A 17 -9.39 4.65 7.11
CA GLY A 17 -10.56 3.82 6.88
C GLY A 17 -10.31 2.47 7.54
N ILE A 18 -10.69 2.37 8.81
CA ILE A 18 -10.76 1.12 9.57
C ILE A 18 -11.81 0.22 8.88
N ALA A 19 -11.35 -0.82 8.20
CA ALA A 19 -12.18 -1.93 7.78
C ALA A 19 -11.50 -3.21 8.27
N ALA A 20 -11.89 -3.64 9.47
CA ALA A 20 -11.61 -4.97 9.98
C ALA A 20 -12.41 -5.99 9.17
N THR A 21 -11.76 -7.04 8.64
CA THR A 21 -12.33 -8.40 8.66
C THR A 21 -11.27 -9.47 8.38
N GLN A 22 -11.15 -10.36 9.35
CA GLN A 22 -10.94 -11.82 9.24
C GLN A 22 -9.51 -12.32 8.99
N GLY A 23 -8.95 -12.90 10.05
CA GLY A 23 -7.60 -13.44 10.11
C GLY A 23 -7.39 -14.62 9.17
N VAL A 24 -6.17 -14.69 8.65
CA VAL A 24 -5.59 -15.90 8.07
C VAL A 24 -4.33 -16.20 8.87
N ALA A 25 -4.21 -17.47 9.24
CA ALA A 25 -3.35 -18.04 10.25
C ALA A 25 -1.85 -17.71 10.09
N SER A 26 -1.17 -17.63 11.23
CA SER A 26 0.27 -17.41 11.40
C SER A 26 1.14 -18.35 10.57
N ALA A 27 1.73 -17.82 9.51
CA ALA A 27 3.03 -18.19 8.97
C ALA A 27 3.63 -16.90 8.44
N ALA A 28 4.61 -16.30 9.15
CA ALA A 28 5.20 -15.02 8.77
C ALA A 28 4.13 -13.98 8.36
N SER A 29 3.25 -13.62 9.30
CA SER A 29 1.95 -13.01 9.02
C SER A 29 2.04 -11.84 8.05
N PHE A 30 1.70 -12.09 6.79
CA PHE A 30 1.58 -11.03 5.82
C PHE A 30 0.41 -10.14 6.24
N VAL A 31 0.68 -8.86 6.44
CA VAL A 31 -0.32 -7.85 6.78
C VAL A 31 -0.68 -7.02 5.55
N PRO A 32 -1.91 -6.51 5.45
CA PRO A 32 -2.30 -5.66 4.34
C PRO A 32 -1.54 -4.33 4.37
N GLY A 33 -0.84 -4.01 3.29
CA GLY A 33 -0.05 -2.78 3.12
C GLY A 33 -0.74 -1.70 2.28
N GLY A 34 -1.86 -2.01 1.61
CA GLY A 34 -2.64 -1.05 0.82
C GLY A 34 -3.31 -1.70 -0.40
N VAL A 35 -4.22 -0.97 -1.07
CA VAL A 35 -4.88 -1.42 -2.31
C VAL A 35 -4.56 -0.45 -3.44
N TYR A 36 -4.21 -1.01 -4.59
CA TYR A 36 -3.72 -0.30 -5.78
C TYR A 36 -4.61 -0.61 -6.98
N THR A 37 -4.64 0.30 -7.96
CA THR A 37 -5.45 0.17 -9.19
C THR A 37 -4.74 -0.58 -10.32
N SER A 38 -3.52 -1.07 -10.08
CA SER A 38 -2.79 -1.93 -11.01
C SER A 38 -1.76 -2.80 -10.28
N TYR A 39 -1.45 -3.96 -10.86
CA TYR A 39 -0.35 -4.81 -10.38
C TYR A 39 0.98 -4.04 -10.31
N ARG A 40 1.26 -3.22 -11.33
CA ARG A 40 2.51 -2.45 -11.41
C ARG A 40 2.70 -1.51 -10.23
N SER A 41 1.67 -0.76 -9.85
CA SER A 41 1.74 0.15 -8.70
C SER A 41 1.83 -0.61 -7.37
N CYS A 42 1.14 -1.73 -7.25
CA CYS A 42 1.27 -2.62 -6.09
C CYS A 42 2.70 -3.17 -5.94
N ALA A 43 3.29 -3.68 -7.03
CA ALA A 43 4.64 -4.23 -7.04
C ALA A 43 5.70 -3.17 -6.75
N GLN A 44 5.55 -1.97 -7.30
CA GLN A 44 6.44 -0.84 -7.03
C GLN A 44 6.40 -0.44 -5.54
N ALA A 45 5.21 -0.40 -4.93
CA ALA A 45 5.09 -0.10 -3.51
C ALA A 45 5.72 -1.19 -2.65
N GLY A 46 5.45 -2.47 -2.99
CA GLY A 46 6.07 -3.65 -2.38
C GLY A 46 7.59 -3.60 -2.41
N GLU A 47 8.20 -3.38 -3.58
CA GLU A 47 9.66 -3.24 -3.67
C GLU A 47 10.19 -2.04 -2.89
N ALA A 48 9.52 -0.89 -2.98
CA ALA A 48 9.96 0.32 -2.27
C ALA A 48 10.05 0.08 -0.76
N GLY A 49 9.07 -0.56 -0.12
CA GLY A 49 9.18 -0.84 1.31
C GLY A 49 10.17 -1.95 1.65
N ARG A 50 10.43 -2.89 0.74
CA ARG A 50 11.52 -3.87 0.90
C ARG A 50 12.88 -3.18 0.89
N TYR A 51 13.11 -2.27 -0.06
CA TYR A 51 14.33 -1.44 -0.13
C TYR A 51 14.49 -0.49 1.06
N GLN A 52 13.38 -0.03 1.64
CA GLN A 52 13.37 0.76 2.88
C GLN A 52 13.49 -0.10 4.14
N HIS A 53 13.69 -1.41 4.02
CA HIS A 53 13.75 -2.36 5.14
C HIS A 53 12.51 -2.32 6.05
N ARG A 54 11.34 -1.94 5.51
CA ARG A 54 10.05 -1.91 6.24
C ARG A 54 9.40 -3.29 6.32
N TRP A 55 9.74 -4.17 5.40
CA TRP A 55 9.27 -5.55 5.34
C TRP A 55 10.29 -6.45 4.64
N VAL A 56 10.32 -7.73 5.01
CA VAL A 56 11.22 -8.74 4.44
C VAL A 56 10.66 -9.40 3.18
N GLY A 57 9.33 -9.36 3.00
CA GLY A 57 8.64 -9.97 1.88
C GLY A 57 7.39 -9.19 1.52
N TRP A 58 6.95 -9.31 0.27
CA TRP A 58 5.70 -8.71 -0.18
C TRP A 58 5.11 -9.51 -1.34
N TYR A 59 3.79 -9.42 -1.53
CA TYR A 59 3.11 -9.91 -2.74
C TYR A 59 1.86 -9.08 -3.05
N CYS A 60 1.38 -9.18 -4.28
CA CYS A 60 0.18 -8.52 -4.75
C CYS A 60 -0.93 -9.53 -5.02
N GLN A 61 -2.01 -9.44 -4.28
CA GLN A 61 -3.22 -10.24 -4.51
C GLN A 61 -4.18 -9.49 -5.41
N ASN A 62 -4.65 -10.12 -6.49
CA ASN A 62 -5.71 -9.53 -7.32
C ASN A 62 -7.06 -9.60 -6.57
N LEU A 63 -7.72 -8.46 -6.40
CA LEU A 63 -9.01 -8.32 -5.72
C LEU A 63 -10.20 -8.27 -6.69
N TYR A 64 -9.97 -8.60 -7.97
CA TYR A 64 -10.92 -8.39 -9.07
C TYR A 64 -11.15 -6.89 -9.37
N ASN A 65 -11.77 -6.56 -10.52
CA ASN A 65 -12.00 -5.19 -10.98
C ASN A 65 -10.72 -4.34 -11.18
N GLY A 66 -9.60 -4.98 -11.54
CA GLY A 66 -8.31 -4.31 -11.73
C GLY A 66 -7.61 -3.86 -10.44
N ARG A 67 -8.18 -4.17 -9.27
CA ARG A 67 -7.61 -3.78 -7.97
C ARG A 67 -6.67 -4.86 -7.44
N HIS A 68 -5.60 -4.42 -6.79
CA HIS A 68 -4.53 -5.28 -6.28
C HIS A 68 -4.23 -4.92 -4.83
N GLN A 69 -4.34 -5.87 -3.91
CA GLN A 69 -3.97 -5.70 -2.51
C GLN A 69 -2.51 -6.07 -2.30
N LEU A 70 -1.75 -5.13 -1.77
CA LEU A 70 -0.41 -5.37 -1.29
C LEU A 70 -0.49 -6.06 0.06
N TRP A 71 0.22 -7.17 0.17
CA TRP A 71 0.46 -7.89 1.40
C TRP A 71 1.95 -7.83 1.71
N VAL A 72 2.32 -7.48 2.93
CA VAL A 72 3.71 -7.28 3.35
C VAL A 72 4.02 -8.10 4.59
N GLN A 73 5.22 -8.64 4.65
CA GLN A 73 5.73 -9.36 5.83
C GLN A 73 6.67 -8.43 6.60
N PRO A 74 6.23 -7.84 7.72
CA PRO A 74 7.04 -6.86 8.45
C PRO A 74 8.34 -7.46 8.98
N THR A 75 9.36 -6.62 9.12
CA THR A 75 10.56 -6.92 9.93
C THR A 75 10.21 -6.74 11.41
N TYR A 76 10.53 -7.73 12.24
CA TYR A 76 10.41 -7.62 13.71
C TYR A 76 11.51 -6.77 14.32
#